data_AF-A0AAW1FML5-F1
#
_entry.id   AF-A0AAW1FML5-F1
#
_cell.length_a   1.000
_cell.length_b   1.000
_cell.length_c   1.000
_cell.angle_alpha   90.00
_cell.angle_beta   90.00
_cell.angle_gamma   90.00
#
_symmetry.space_group_name_H-M   'P 1'
#
loop_
_entity.id
_entity.type
_entity.pdbx_description
1 polymer ?
#
loop_
_entity_poly.entity_id
_entity_poly.type
_entity_poly.pdbx_seq_one_letter_code
_entity_poly.pdbx_strand_id
1 'polypeptide(L)'
;MVIVKGLKTDILDTLADSMSKISAYPERHHYESVAKALVEKHPSLKEPGSGKGWYSWFHSLKFKLGNYRQKLAAAGCPEVVINKRKGADAKGKRVKKSKKGEVNYCPDPPEGQDSENVEEKRKMLEVEMLKKDPDHQLVEHLMIATFSQRRKDIIGDQPLVAEVLSRWPALFLERQIRAEFKRVVTTDLLECFLDGLDGLVPRLLVVYKAATMSGKRQALKDILNCLEKDDTNERRRTAALLGLPHYLSEDPSDVIRMCDAHGETLDAAMKGMQVGLLIGYEGPERDAVPGEVFNVAVVVEETIVLHEMKDVPCSFAMLMGIIYSMNLEYPQAMKYSFEFLQRVVMKIKPEQASARVHGLRNKLLRYKL
;
A
#
# COMPACT_ATOMS: atom_id res chain seq x y z
N MET A 1 23.44 1.92 38.43
CA MET A 1 24.41 2.80 37.76
C MET A 1 23.68 4.07 37.34
N VAL A 2 24.17 5.25 37.72
CA VAL A 2 23.58 6.53 37.27
C VAL A 2 24.17 6.85 35.91
N ILE A 3 23.36 6.84 34.87
CA ILE A 3 23.80 7.18 33.51
C ILE A 3 24.09 8.68 33.47
N VAL A 4 25.30 9.05 33.10
CA VAL A 4 25.70 10.45 32.97
C VAL A 4 24.80 11.13 31.93
N LYS A 5 24.28 12.32 32.26
CA LYS A 5 23.31 13.04 31.43
C LYS A 5 23.80 13.26 29.99
N GLY A 6 25.07 13.60 29.79
CA GLY A 6 25.68 13.78 28.47
C GLY A 6 25.64 12.51 27.62
N LEU A 7 26.10 11.38 28.18
CA LEU A 7 26.07 10.08 27.49
C LEU A 7 24.65 9.67 27.09
N LYS A 8 23.65 9.90 27.97
CA LYS A 8 22.25 9.61 27.64
C LYS A 8 21.76 10.48 26.46
N THR A 9 22.15 11.74 26.42
CA THR A 9 21.81 12.65 25.33
C THR A 9 22.44 12.20 24.01
N ASP A 10 23.72 11.84 24.00
CA ASP A 10 24.43 11.40 22.79
C ASP A 10 23.81 10.11 22.21
N ILE A 11 23.52 9.13 23.06
CA ILE A 11 22.84 7.90 22.66
C ILE A 11 21.47 8.23 22.03
N LEU A 12 20.70 9.11 22.66
CA LEU A 12 19.40 9.53 22.14
C LEU A 12 19.52 10.30 20.82
N ASP A 13 20.54 11.14 20.65
CA ASP A 13 20.80 11.85 19.40
C ASP A 13 21.13 10.88 18.27
N THR A 14 22.05 9.94 18.47
CA THR A 14 22.43 8.95 17.46
C THR A 14 21.25 8.06 17.07
N LEU A 15 20.48 7.59 18.04
CA LEU A 15 19.30 6.76 17.78
C LEU A 15 18.18 7.55 17.10
N ALA A 16 17.93 8.79 17.52
CA ALA A 16 16.92 9.64 16.89
C ALA A 16 17.30 9.97 15.43
N ASP A 17 18.56 10.29 15.15
CA ASP A 17 19.06 10.49 13.79
C ASP A 17 18.86 9.24 12.94
N SER A 18 19.31 8.09 13.43
CA SER A 18 19.17 6.80 12.71
C SER A 18 17.70 6.43 12.45
N MET A 19 16.83 6.61 13.44
CA MET A 19 15.40 6.35 13.29
C MET A 19 14.74 7.34 12.31
N SER A 20 15.15 8.61 12.33
CA SER A 20 14.58 9.64 11.46
C SER A 20 14.89 9.41 9.98
N LYS A 21 16.03 8.78 9.67
CA LYS A 21 16.41 8.35 8.31
C LYS A 21 15.52 7.23 7.77
N ILE A 22 14.85 6.48 8.65
CA ILE A 22 13.90 5.44 8.27
C ILE A 22 12.49 6.01 8.14
N SER A 23 12.07 6.86 9.09
CA SER A 23 10.79 7.55 9.05
C SER A 23 10.79 8.76 9.96
N ALA A 24 10.25 9.89 9.50
CA ALA A 24 10.02 11.04 10.38
C ALA A 24 8.92 10.76 11.42
N TYR A 25 8.03 9.79 11.17
CA TYR A 25 6.88 9.44 12.02
C TYR A 25 6.90 7.99 12.52
N PRO A 26 7.89 7.56 13.32
CA PRO A 26 7.90 6.20 13.85
C PRO A 26 6.67 5.95 14.73
N GLU A 27 6.16 4.72 14.67
CA GLU A 27 5.07 4.24 15.49
C GLU A 27 5.55 3.74 16.85
N ARG A 28 4.61 3.56 17.78
CA ARG A 28 4.89 3.10 19.15
C ARG A 28 5.83 1.89 19.18
N HIS A 29 5.52 0.86 18.39
CA HIS A 29 6.27 -0.38 18.41
C HIS A 29 7.72 -0.22 17.89
N HIS A 30 7.99 0.74 16.99
CA HIS A 30 9.36 1.07 16.57
C HIS A 30 10.20 1.59 17.76
N TYR A 31 9.66 2.54 18.53
CA TYR A 31 10.36 3.04 19.73
C TYR A 31 10.54 1.91 20.76
N GLU A 32 9.54 1.04 20.94
CA GLU A 32 9.65 -0.10 21.86
C GLU A 32 10.74 -1.08 21.41
N SER A 33 10.82 -1.38 20.11
CA SER A 33 11.84 -2.24 19.52
C SER A 33 13.24 -1.69 19.74
N VAL A 34 13.47 -0.42 19.38
CA VAL A 34 14.77 0.25 19.56
C VAL A 34 15.16 0.33 21.04
N ALA A 35 14.22 0.68 21.93
CA ALA A 35 14.49 0.76 23.35
C ALA A 35 14.83 -0.61 23.97
N LYS A 36 14.15 -1.68 23.55
CA LYS A 36 14.47 -3.06 23.96
C LYS A 36 15.85 -3.47 23.48
N ALA A 37 16.12 -3.31 22.18
CA ALA A 37 17.40 -3.65 21.57
C ALA A 37 18.57 -2.92 22.23
N LEU A 38 18.38 -1.65 22.60
CA LEU A 38 19.39 -0.86 23.31
C LEU A 38 19.77 -1.49 24.67
N VAL A 39 18.80 -1.86 25.49
CA VAL A 39 19.07 -2.41 26.84
C VAL A 39 19.46 -3.88 26.83
N GLU A 40 19.08 -4.62 25.78
CA GLU A 40 19.53 -6.00 25.55
C GLU A 40 21.00 -6.03 25.16
N LYS A 41 21.39 -5.16 24.21
CA LYS A 41 22.78 -5.03 23.77
C LYS A 41 23.68 -4.40 24.83
N HIS A 42 23.14 -3.47 25.63
CA HIS A 42 23.86 -2.79 26.69
C HIS A 42 23.10 -2.92 28.03
N PRO A 43 23.24 -4.05 28.75
CA PRO A 43 22.54 -4.28 30.01
C PRO A 43 22.81 -3.23 31.09
N SER A 44 23.96 -2.56 31.03
CA SER A 44 24.34 -1.45 31.93
C SER A 44 23.44 -0.21 31.76
N LEU A 45 22.73 -0.08 30.63
CA LEU A 45 21.77 0.99 30.38
C LEU A 45 20.36 0.69 30.93
N LYS A 46 20.13 -0.48 31.53
CA LYS A 46 18.84 -0.80 32.18
C LYS A 46 18.61 0.14 33.36
N GLU A 47 17.46 0.81 33.34
CA GLU A 47 17.13 1.71 34.44
C GLU A 47 16.59 0.95 35.67
N PRO A 48 17.10 1.25 36.89
CA PRO A 48 16.62 0.64 38.12
C PRO A 48 15.16 1.02 38.38
N GLY A 49 14.33 0.04 38.78
CA GLY A 49 12.93 0.29 39.18
C GLY A 49 11.89 0.23 38.05
N SER A 50 12.30 0.13 36.79
CA SER A 50 11.39 -0.23 35.69
C SER A 50 11.35 -1.75 35.55
N GLY A 51 10.19 -2.38 35.70
CA GLY A 51 10.03 -3.84 35.58
C GLY A 51 10.52 -4.44 34.26
N LYS A 52 10.78 -3.62 33.22
CA LYS A 52 11.37 -4.05 31.95
C LYS A 52 12.69 -3.33 31.59
N GLY A 53 13.14 -2.34 32.35
CA GLY A 53 14.42 -1.63 32.14
C GLY A 53 14.52 -0.70 30.92
N TRP A 54 13.64 -0.79 29.92
CA TRP A 54 13.67 0.00 28.67
C TRP A 54 12.60 1.10 28.56
N TYR A 55 11.63 1.15 29.47
CA TYR A 55 10.41 1.97 29.29
C TYR A 55 10.67 3.48 29.22
N SER A 56 11.63 3.97 29.98
CA SER A 56 12.08 5.36 29.97
C SER A 56 12.88 5.74 28.73
N TRP A 57 13.66 4.81 28.17
CA TRP A 57 14.31 4.98 26.88
C TRP A 57 13.29 5.14 25.77
N PHE A 58 12.22 4.34 25.78
CA PHE A 58 11.07 4.49 24.88
C PHE A 58 10.50 5.93 24.91
N HIS A 59 10.20 6.46 26.10
CA HIS A 59 9.65 7.82 26.21
C HIS A 59 10.68 8.88 25.82
N SER A 60 11.94 8.73 26.25
CA SER A 60 13.03 9.66 25.92
C SER A 60 13.25 9.75 24.41
N LEU A 61 13.27 8.62 23.71
CA LEU A 61 13.35 8.56 22.25
C LEU A 61 12.14 9.23 21.59
N LYS A 62 10.93 8.97 22.09
CA LYS A 62 9.70 9.60 21.58
C LYS A 62 9.76 11.12 21.69
N PHE A 63 10.22 11.65 22.83
CA PHE A 63 10.43 13.09 23.02
C PHE A 63 11.53 13.63 22.09
N LYS A 64 12.67 12.94 22.01
CA LYS A 64 13.82 13.36 21.20
C LYS A 64 13.47 13.45 19.70
N LEU A 65 12.82 12.43 19.15
CA LEU A 65 12.31 12.44 17.77
C LEU A 65 11.22 13.50 17.56
N GLY A 66 10.44 13.83 18.59
CA GLY A 66 9.54 14.99 18.56
C GLY A 66 10.27 16.30 18.31
N ASN A 67 11.36 16.55 19.04
CA ASN A 67 12.19 17.74 18.85
C ASN A 67 12.93 17.71 17.51
N TYR A 68 13.42 16.53 17.09
CA TYR A 68 14.07 16.37 15.79
C TYR A 68 13.13 16.72 14.64
N ARG A 69 11.89 16.22 14.67
CA ARG A 69 10.85 16.63 13.72
C ARG A 69 10.59 18.14 13.72
N GLN A 70 10.58 18.79 14.89
CA GLN A 70 10.41 20.25 14.93
C GLN A 70 11.55 20.98 14.22
N LYS A 71 12.79 20.50 14.36
CA LYS A 71 13.95 21.03 13.63
C LYS A 71 13.84 20.79 12.12
N LEU A 72 13.48 19.57 11.69
CA LEU A 72 13.22 19.25 10.27
C LEU A 72 12.13 20.16 9.68
N ALA A 73 11.05 20.39 10.42
CA ALA A 73 9.96 21.28 10.02
C ALA A 73 10.37 22.76 9.96
N ALA A 74 11.38 23.18 10.72
CA ALA A 74 11.96 24.52 10.64
C ALA A 74 12.93 24.65 9.46
N ALA A 75 13.64 23.56 9.13
CA ALA A 75 14.55 23.47 8.00
C ALA A 75 13.85 23.35 6.63
N GLY A 76 12.53 23.18 6.61
CA GLY A 76 11.76 23.16 5.38
C GLY A 76 11.46 21.76 4.82
N CYS A 77 11.87 20.68 5.50
CA CYS A 77 11.71 19.29 5.04
C CYS A 77 10.28 18.95 4.59
N PRO A 78 9.99 18.76 3.29
CA PRO A 78 8.70 18.34 2.76
C PRO A 78 7.94 17.31 3.61
N GLU A 79 8.60 16.20 4.02
CA GLU A 79 7.98 15.10 4.78
C GLU A 79 7.28 15.59 6.07
N VAL A 80 7.82 16.64 6.70
CA VAL A 80 7.34 17.19 7.97
C VAL A 80 6.58 18.51 7.78
N VAL A 81 6.93 19.32 6.78
CA VAL A 81 6.31 20.63 6.50
C VAL A 81 4.93 20.48 5.85
N ILE A 82 4.70 19.41 5.09
CA ILE A 82 3.37 19.01 4.62
C ILE A 82 2.35 18.94 5.77
N ASN A 83 2.82 18.67 7.00
CA ASN A 83 2.00 18.57 8.20
C ASN A 83 1.82 19.88 9.00
N LYS A 84 2.49 20.98 8.62
CA LYS A 84 2.33 22.28 9.30
C LYS A 84 0.96 22.84 8.94
N ARG A 85 0.16 23.20 9.95
CA ARG A 85 -1.08 23.98 9.75
C ARG A 85 -0.66 25.29 9.07
N LYS A 86 -0.88 25.38 7.75
CA LYS A 86 -0.85 26.67 7.06
C LYS A 86 -1.91 27.54 7.74
N GLY A 87 -1.52 28.73 8.20
CA GLY A 87 -2.45 29.73 8.74
C GLY A 87 -3.53 30.08 7.71
N ALA A 88 -4.56 30.78 8.16
CA ALA A 88 -5.78 31.06 7.39
C ALA A 88 -5.55 31.67 5.98
N ASP A 89 -4.37 32.23 5.70
CA ASP A 89 -4.06 32.97 4.46
C ASP A 89 -3.31 32.18 3.37
N ALA A 90 -2.99 30.90 3.53
CA ALA A 90 -2.28 30.17 2.48
C ALA A 90 -3.25 29.46 1.51
N LYS A 91 -3.37 29.99 0.29
CA LYS A 91 -4.12 29.40 -0.84
C LYS A 91 -3.46 28.11 -1.37
N GLY A 92 -3.63 26.99 -0.68
CA GLY A 92 -3.24 25.67 -1.18
C GLY A 92 -4.02 24.56 -0.49
N LYS A 93 -4.44 23.54 -1.25
CA LYS A 93 -5.14 22.37 -0.70
C LYS A 93 -4.27 21.72 0.39
N ARG A 94 -4.93 21.32 1.49
CA ARG A 94 -4.31 20.67 2.64
C ARG A 94 -3.77 19.30 2.22
N VAL A 95 -2.46 19.14 2.15
CA VAL A 95 -1.85 17.84 1.86
C VAL A 95 -2.20 16.87 2.99
N LYS A 96 -2.84 15.75 2.65
CA LYS A 96 -3.33 14.75 3.62
C LYS A 96 -2.14 14.00 4.24
N LYS A 97 -2.28 13.57 5.49
CA LYS A 97 -1.30 12.71 6.17
C LYS A 97 -1.23 11.34 5.50
N SER A 98 -0.09 10.65 5.62
CA SER A 98 -0.04 9.19 5.48
C SER A 98 -1.13 8.57 6.37
N LYS A 99 -2.00 7.77 5.75
CA LYS A 99 -3.07 7.03 6.44
C LYS A 99 -2.94 5.53 6.24
N LYS A 100 -2.22 5.10 5.21
CA LYS A 100 -2.13 3.70 4.80
C LYS A 100 -0.83 3.01 5.21
N GLY A 101 0.03 3.67 5.99
CA GLY A 101 1.27 3.03 6.45
C GLY A 101 2.42 3.20 5.48
N GLU A 102 2.31 4.21 4.63
CA GLU A 102 3.41 4.75 3.85
C GLU A 102 4.52 5.21 4.81
N VAL A 103 5.69 4.59 4.69
CA VAL A 103 6.90 4.93 5.46
C VAL A 103 7.57 6.15 4.83
N ASN A 104 7.76 6.10 3.51
CA ASN A 104 8.32 7.18 2.71
C ASN A 104 7.20 7.93 1.98
N TYR A 105 6.39 8.69 2.74
CA TYR A 105 5.21 9.35 2.19
C TYR A 105 5.59 10.42 1.15
N CYS A 106 6.42 11.38 1.55
CA CYS A 106 6.94 12.45 0.69
C CYS A 106 8.36 12.80 1.14
N PRO A 107 9.37 11.97 0.81
CA PRO A 107 10.73 12.12 1.30
C PRO A 107 11.43 13.33 0.68
N ASP A 108 12.45 13.82 1.39
CA ASP A 108 13.32 14.88 0.88
C ASP A 108 14.24 14.35 -0.25
N PRO A 109 14.69 15.22 -1.17
CA PRO A 109 15.73 14.85 -2.12
C PRO A 109 17.00 14.41 -1.38
N PRO A 110 17.72 13.38 -1.87
CA PRO A 110 19.04 13.04 -1.39
C PRO A 110 19.98 14.26 -1.34
N GLU A 111 20.87 14.29 -0.35
CA GLU A 111 21.87 15.36 -0.20
C GLU A 111 22.70 15.53 -1.49
N GLY A 112 22.82 16.77 -1.97
CA GLY A 112 23.56 17.11 -3.19
C GLY A 112 22.78 16.97 -4.50
N GLN A 113 21.49 16.58 -4.48
CA GLN A 113 20.63 16.69 -5.67
C GLN A 113 20.04 18.10 -5.79
N ASP A 114 20.36 18.80 -6.87
CA ASP A 114 19.64 20.00 -7.29
C ASP A 114 18.38 19.65 -8.13
N SER A 115 17.44 20.58 -8.24
CA SER A 115 16.19 20.38 -8.96
C SER A 115 16.36 20.24 -10.48
N GLU A 116 17.41 20.83 -11.05
CA GLU A 116 17.66 20.81 -12.50
C GLU A 116 18.15 19.42 -12.95
N ASN A 117 19.06 18.81 -12.19
CA ASN A 117 19.57 17.46 -12.34
C ASN A 117 18.47 16.40 -12.23
N VAL A 118 17.49 16.61 -11.34
CA VAL A 118 16.35 15.70 -11.18
C VAL A 118 15.40 15.78 -12.38
N GLU A 119 15.13 16.99 -12.91
CA GLU A 119 14.32 17.16 -14.11
C GLU A 119 15.03 16.62 -15.36
N GLU A 120 16.36 16.72 -15.46
CA GLU A 120 17.15 16.08 -16.51
C GLU A 120 17.00 14.55 -16.46
N LYS A 121 17.13 13.94 -15.28
CA LYS A 121 16.89 12.50 -15.09
C LYS A 121 15.46 12.09 -15.45
N ARG A 122 14.46 12.92 -15.16
CA ARG A 122 13.08 12.68 -15.59
C ARG A 122 12.98 12.67 -17.12
N LYS A 123 13.59 13.64 -17.81
CA LYS A 123 13.62 13.68 -19.29
C LYS A 123 14.35 12.47 -19.88
N MET A 124 15.44 12.03 -19.25
CA MET A 124 16.13 10.79 -19.65
C MET A 124 15.20 9.57 -19.53
N LEU A 125 14.42 9.50 -18.44
CA LEU A 125 13.44 8.42 -18.23
C LEU A 125 12.35 8.45 -19.31
N GLU A 126 11.83 9.63 -19.63
CA GLU A 126 10.83 9.83 -20.69
C GLU A 126 11.36 9.36 -22.05
N VAL A 127 12.57 9.75 -22.43
CA VAL A 127 13.23 9.31 -23.68
C VAL A 127 13.47 7.79 -23.68
N GLU A 128 13.90 7.22 -22.55
CA GLU A 128 14.13 5.78 -22.43
C GLU A 128 12.83 4.99 -22.67
N MET A 129 11.72 5.48 -22.14
CA MET A 129 10.40 4.86 -22.28
C MET A 129 9.82 4.91 -23.70
N LEU A 130 10.37 5.75 -24.59
CA LEU A 130 9.98 5.79 -26.02
C LEU A 130 10.69 4.71 -26.86
N LYS A 131 11.71 4.04 -26.31
CA LYS A 131 12.42 2.98 -27.02
C LYS A 131 11.55 1.73 -27.12
N LYS A 132 11.73 0.98 -28.21
CA LYS A 132 11.09 -0.32 -28.41
C LYS A 132 11.48 -1.33 -27.32
N ASP A 133 12.71 -1.25 -26.83
CA ASP A 133 13.25 -2.09 -25.76
C ASP A 133 13.98 -1.18 -24.75
N PRO A 134 13.29 -0.69 -23.71
CA PRO A 134 13.87 0.17 -22.68
C PRO A 134 14.89 -0.58 -21.81
N ASP A 135 16.03 0.04 -21.53
CA ASP A 135 17.01 -0.46 -20.57
C ASP A 135 16.41 -0.47 -19.16
N HIS A 136 16.03 -1.66 -18.70
CA HIS A 136 15.41 -1.84 -17.40
C HIS A 136 16.30 -1.43 -16.22
N GLN A 137 17.63 -1.53 -16.34
CA GLN A 137 18.55 -1.12 -15.28
C GLN A 137 18.62 0.41 -15.20
N LEU A 138 18.70 1.07 -16.35
CA LEU A 138 18.66 2.53 -16.44
C LEU A 138 17.32 3.07 -15.90
N VAL A 139 16.20 2.49 -16.34
CA VAL A 139 14.86 2.85 -15.84
C VAL A 139 14.79 2.71 -14.33
N GLU A 140 15.27 1.60 -13.75
CA GLU A 140 15.28 1.40 -12.30
C GLU A 140 16.14 2.46 -11.58
N HIS A 141 17.34 2.74 -12.09
CA HIS A 141 18.22 3.76 -11.52
C HIS A 141 17.58 5.15 -11.54
N LEU A 142 17.00 5.55 -12.68
CA LEU A 142 16.31 6.83 -12.84
C LEU A 142 15.07 6.91 -11.94
N MET A 143 14.31 5.82 -11.83
CA MET A 143 13.16 5.74 -10.93
C MET A 143 13.59 5.91 -9.46
N ILE A 144 14.70 5.31 -9.02
CA ILE A 144 15.24 5.54 -7.67
C ILE A 144 15.63 7.02 -7.50
N ALA A 145 16.40 7.56 -8.44
CA ALA A 145 16.94 8.91 -8.33
C ALA A 145 15.85 10.00 -8.32
N THR A 146 14.71 9.75 -8.95
CA THR A 146 13.59 10.71 -9.08
C THR A 146 12.42 10.45 -8.12
N PHE A 147 12.57 9.51 -7.18
CA PHE A 147 11.49 9.10 -6.26
C PHE A 147 10.92 10.25 -5.42
N SER A 148 11.78 11.08 -4.81
CA SER A 148 11.35 12.22 -4.00
C SER A 148 10.52 13.22 -4.81
N GLN A 149 10.94 13.52 -6.04
CA GLN A 149 10.23 14.41 -6.95
C GLN A 149 8.89 13.83 -7.39
N ARG A 150 8.84 12.56 -7.79
CA ARG A 150 7.58 11.87 -8.10
C ARG A 150 6.56 11.98 -6.97
N ARG A 151 6.99 11.70 -5.73
CA ARG A 151 6.10 11.80 -4.57
C ARG A 151 5.61 13.22 -4.35
N LYS A 152 6.46 14.23 -4.54
CA LYS A 152 6.06 15.64 -4.47
C LYS A 152 5.02 16.01 -5.54
N ASP A 153 5.25 15.63 -6.79
CA ASP A 153 4.33 15.91 -7.91
C ASP A 153 2.96 15.25 -7.64
N ILE A 154 2.95 13.97 -7.28
CA ILE A 154 1.71 13.19 -7.07
C ILE A 154 0.92 13.69 -5.84
N ILE A 155 1.61 13.98 -4.73
CA ILE A 155 0.94 14.32 -3.47
C ILE A 155 0.61 15.81 -3.38
N GLY A 156 1.51 16.66 -3.88
CA GLY A 156 1.42 18.11 -3.81
C GLY A 156 0.38 18.65 -4.77
N ASP A 157 0.52 18.30 -6.05
CA ASP A 157 -0.32 18.86 -7.11
C ASP A 157 -1.64 18.10 -7.26
N GLN A 158 -1.67 16.82 -6.85
CA GLN A 158 -2.81 15.91 -7.02
C GLN A 158 -3.34 15.93 -8.46
N PRO A 159 -2.46 15.66 -9.44
CA PRO A 159 -2.81 15.68 -10.85
C PRO A 159 -3.78 14.54 -11.20
N LEU A 160 -4.44 14.66 -12.35
CA LEU A 160 -5.21 13.56 -12.93
C LEU A 160 -4.28 12.42 -13.36
N VAL A 161 -4.80 11.19 -13.42
CA VAL A 161 -3.99 10.02 -13.80
C VAL A 161 -3.33 10.17 -15.17
N ALA A 162 -4.01 10.79 -16.13
CA ALA A 162 -3.49 11.01 -17.47
C ALA A 162 -2.24 11.91 -17.45
N GLU A 163 -2.21 12.90 -16.55
CA GLU A 163 -1.05 13.77 -16.37
C GLU A 163 0.12 13.03 -15.71
N VAL A 164 -0.16 12.14 -14.73
CA VAL A 164 0.87 11.29 -14.11
C VAL A 164 1.44 10.29 -15.12
N LEU A 165 0.59 9.67 -15.94
CA LEU A 165 0.98 8.76 -17.02
C LEU A 165 1.92 9.45 -18.01
N SER A 166 1.57 10.65 -18.44
CA SER A 166 2.39 11.45 -19.35
C SER A 166 3.73 11.85 -18.71
N ARG A 167 3.71 12.30 -17.45
CA ARG A 167 4.91 12.81 -16.77
C ARG A 167 5.86 11.73 -16.28
N TRP A 168 5.33 10.57 -15.88
CA TRP A 168 6.05 9.46 -15.26
C TRP A 168 5.64 8.10 -15.87
N PRO A 169 5.83 7.89 -17.18
CA PRO A 169 5.33 6.70 -17.88
C PRO A 169 5.87 5.38 -17.31
N ALA A 170 7.14 5.37 -16.87
CA ALA A 170 7.76 4.19 -16.27
C ALA A 170 7.09 3.75 -14.97
N LEU A 171 6.35 4.63 -14.26
CA LEU A 171 5.64 4.29 -13.02
C LEU A 171 4.59 3.19 -13.22
N PHE A 172 4.13 3.00 -14.46
CA PHE A 172 3.05 2.10 -14.83
C PHE A 172 3.52 0.77 -15.43
N LEU A 173 4.85 0.54 -15.46
CA LEU A 173 5.39 -0.79 -15.72
C LEU A 173 5.22 -1.68 -14.49
N GLU A 174 4.86 -2.95 -14.70
CA GLU A 174 4.63 -3.90 -13.60
C GLU A 174 5.81 -3.93 -12.59
N ARG A 175 7.04 -4.06 -13.11
CA ARG A 175 8.27 -4.05 -12.30
C ARG A 175 8.43 -2.76 -11.48
N GLN A 176 8.07 -1.61 -12.06
CA GLN A 176 8.22 -0.32 -11.40
C GLN A 176 7.11 -0.03 -10.41
N ILE A 177 5.87 -0.50 -10.63
CA ILE A 177 4.80 -0.42 -9.62
C ILE A 177 5.22 -1.18 -8.36
N ARG A 178 5.76 -2.39 -8.52
CA ARG A 178 6.28 -3.20 -7.40
C ARG A 178 7.43 -2.50 -6.67
N ALA A 179 8.39 -1.96 -7.42
CA ALA A 179 9.53 -1.24 -6.86
C ALA A 179 9.09 0.07 -6.15
N GLU A 180 8.15 0.81 -6.73
CA GLU A 180 7.61 2.03 -6.14
C GLU A 180 6.83 1.76 -4.87
N PHE A 181 5.97 0.74 -4.88
CA PHE A 181 5.29 0.28 -3.67
C PHE A 181 6.28 -0.03 -2.55
N LYS A 182 7.34 -0.79 -2.88
CA LYS A 182 8.42 -1.11 -1.93
C LYS A 182 9.16 0.14 -1.46
N ARG A 183 9.39 1.13 -2.32
CA ARG A 183 9.96 2.44 -1.90
C ARG A 183 9.03 3.17 -0.94
N VAL A 184 7.71 3.13 -1.14
CA VAL A 184 6.73 3.83 -0.29
C VAL A 184 6.50 3.12 1.05
N VAL A 185 6.37 1.79 1.05
CA VAL A 185 5.92 0.99 2.21
C VAL A 185 7.05 0.21 2.88
N THR A 186 8.20 0.05 2.22
CA THR A 186 9.37 -0.76 2.65
C THR A 186 9.15 -2.28 2.67
N THR A 187 8.04 -2.75 2.09
CA THR A 187 7.68 -4.17 1.99
C THR A 187 7.58 -4.59 0.52
N ASP A 188 7.92 -5.84 0.19
CA ASP A 188 7.68 -6.39 -1.15
C ASP A 188 6.19 -6.61 -1.41
N LEU A 189 5.68 -6.06 -2.53
CA LEU A 189 4.26 -6.05 -2.86
C LEU A 189 3.68 -7.46 -3.03
N LEU A 190 4.31 -8.29 -3.88
CA LEU A 190 3.76 -9.60 -4.21
C LEU A 190 3.96 -10.58 -3.06
N GLU A 191 5.14 -10.56 -2.42
CA GLU A 191 5.42 -11.42 -1.26
C GLU A 191 4.39 -11.17 -0.14
N CYS A 192 4.21 -9.91 0.29
CA CYS A 192 3.29 -9.65 1.40
C CYS A 192 1.82 -9.88 1.04
N PHE A 193 1.45 -9.69 -0.24
CA PHE A 193 0.07 -9.89 -0.67
C PHE A 193 -0.24 -11.38 -0.88
N LEU A 194 0.54 -12.10 -1.68
CA LEU A 194 0.26 -13.49 -2.05
C LEU A 194 0.47 -14.44 -0.87
N ASP A 195 1.58 -14.33 -0.12
CA ASP A 195 1.82 -15.17 1.05
C ASP A 195 0.78 -14.90 2.15
N GLY A 196 0.45 -13.62 2.33
CA GLY A 196 -0.60 -13.19 3.24
C GLY A 196 -1.96 -13.77 2.85
N LEU A 197 -2.27 -13.80 1.56
CA LEU A 197 -3.53 -14.32 1.02
C LEU A 197 -3.59 -15.83 1.19
N ASP A 198 -2.54 -16.55 0.79
CA ASP A 198 -2.44 -18.01 0.87
C ASP A 198 -2.66 -18.54 2.28
N GLY A 199 -2.10 -17.85 3.29
CA GLY A 199 -2.32 -18.20 4.69
C GLY A 199 -3.77 -18.02 5.18
N LEU A 200 -4.62 -17.31 4.43
CA LEU A 200 -6.00 -16.97 4.79
C LEU A 200 -7.04 -17.65 3.91
N VAL A 201 -6.75 -17.97 2.65
CA VAL A 201 -7.70 -18.54 1.67
C VAL A 201 -8.48 -19.73 2.25
N PRO A 202 -7.85 -20.76 2.84
CA PRO A 202 -8.60 -21.91 3.36
C PRO A 202 -9.65 -21.52 4.40
N ARG A 203 -9.32 -20.60 5.32
CA ARG A 203 -10.24 -20.12 6.36
C ARG A 203 -11.31 -19.19 5.81
N LEU A 204 -10.98 -18.34 4.84
CA LEU A 204 -11.93 -17.46 4.16
C LEU A 204 -13.03 -18.28 3.49
N LEU A 205 -12.64 -19.30 2.71
CA LEU A 205 -13.60 -20.15 2.01
C LEU A 205 -14.53 -20.91 2.98
N VAL A 206 -14.01 -21.41 4.11
CA VAL A 206 -14.86 -22.02 5.16
C VAL A 206 -15.83 -21.01 5.77
N VAL A 207 -15.36 -19.79 6.05
CA VAL A 207 -16.20 -18.71 6.57
C VAL A 207 -17.28 -18.29 5.56
N TYR A 208 -16.96 -18.30 4.28
CA TYR A 208 -17.91 -18.01 3.20
C TYR A 208 -18.99 -19.08 3.11
N LYS A 209 -18.60 -20.37 3.09
CA LYS A 209 -19.53 -21.52 3.12
C LYS A 209 -20.48 -21.44 4.31
N ALA A 210 -19.97 -21.17 5.51
CA ALA A 210 -20.81 -21.01 6.70
C ALA A 210 -21.80 -19.83 6.57
N ALA A 211 -21.42 -18.75 5.88
CA ALA A 211 -22.27 -17.58 5.71
C ALA A 211 -23.34 -17.73 4.62
N THR A 212 -23.18 -18.64 3.67
CA THR A 212 -24.18 -18.92 2.63
C THR A 212 -25.27 -19.89 3.09
N MET A 213 -25.06 -20.62 4.20
CA MET A 213 -26.06 -21.54 4.80
C MET A 213 -27.38 -20.86 5.15
N SER A 214 -27.38 -19.56 5.44
CA SER A 214 -28.61 -18.81 5.75
C SER A 214 -29.40 -18.38 4.50
N GLY A 215 -28.93 -18.69 3.28
CA GLY A 215 -29.57 -18.36 2.00
C GLY A 215 -29.51 -16.89 1.57
N LYS A 216 -29.02 -15.97 2.42
CA LYS A 216 -29.08 -14.51 2.19
C LYS A 216 -27.92 -13.94 1.37
N ARG A 217 -27.01 -14.77 0.86
CA ARG A 217 -25.75 -14.34 0.21
C ARG A 217 -25.56 -15.04 -1.12
N GLN A 218 -26.46 -14.77 -2.07
CA GLN A 218 -26.48 -15.47 -3.36
C GLN A 218 -25.17 -15.31 -4.14
N ALA A 219 -24.67 -14.08 -4.33
CA ALA A 219 -23.40 -13.84 -5.03
C ALA A 219 -22.22 -14.62 -4.43
N LEU A 220 -22.13 -14.71 -3.10
CA LEU A 220 -21.09 -15.50 -2.43
C LEU A 220 -21.29 -17.01 -2.64
N LYS A 221 -22.53 -17.48 -2.72
CA LYS A 221 -22.85 -18.87 -3.04
C LYS A 221 -22.47 -19.19 -4.48
N ASP A 222 -22.77 -18.31 -5.43
CA ASP A 222 -22.42 -18.49 -6.84
C ASP A 222 -20.91 -18.62 -7.03
N ILE A 223 -20.12 -17.77 -6.35
CA ILE A 223 -18.65 -17.86 -6.34
C ILE A 223 -18.17 -19.22 -5.81
N LEU A 224 -18.78 -19.72 -4.73
CA LEU A 224 -18.42 -21.02 -4.15
C LEU A 224 -18.80 -22.18 -5.06
N ASN A 225 -19.93 -22.10 -5.77
CA ASN A 225 -20.35 -23.13 -6.73
C ASN A 225 -19.36 -23.23 -7.90
N CYS A 226 -18.78 -22.10 -8.35
CA CYS A 226 -17.73 -22.13 -9.39
C CYS A 226 -16.49 -22.92 -8.92
N LEU A 227 -16.14 -22.89 -7.63
CA LEU A 227 -15.03 -23.68 -7.09
C LEU A 227 -15.32 -25.18 -7.04
N GLU A 228 -16.58 -25.60 -7.01
CA GLU A 228 -16.92 -27.03 -7.06
C GLU A 228 -16.60 -27.64 -8.43
N LYS A 229 -16.61 -26.81 -9.49
CA LYS A 229 -16.25 -27.20 -10.86
C LYS A 229 -14.72 -27.28 -11.05
N ASP A 230 -13.95 -26.40 -10.41
CA ASP A 230 -12.49 -26.27 -10.54
C ASP A 230 -11.87 -25.66 -9.25
N ASP A 231 -11.14 -26.48 -8.47
CA ASP A 231 -10.56 -26.13 -7.16
C ASP A 231 -9.03 -25.94 -7.20
N THR A 232 -8.49 -25.37 -8.29
CA THR A 232 -7.06 -24.99 -8.33
C THR A 232 -6.71 -23.88 -7.32
N ASN A 233 -5.45 -23.78 -6.92
CA ASN A 233 -4.99 -22.73 -5.99
C ASN A 233 -5.31 -21.31 -6.49
N GLU A 234 -5.16 -21.08 -7.79
CA GLU A 234 -5.50 -19.80 -8.42
C GLU A 234 -6.99 -19.49 -8.31
N ARG A 235 -7.87 -20.46 -8.64
CA ARG A 235 -9.32 -20.34 -8.48
C ARG A 235 -9.71 -20.00 -7.05
N ARG A 236 -9.10 -20.69 -6.07
CA ARG A 236 -9.35 -20.47 -4.64
C ARG A 236 -8.96 -19.05 -4.21
N ARG A 237 -7.83 -18.52 -4.68
CA ARG A 237 -7.43 -17.12 -4.45
C ARG A 237 -8.42 -16.15 -5.08
N THR A 238 -8.79 -16.37 -6.35
CA THR A 238 -9.76 -15.54 -7.07
C THR A 238 -11.11 -15.51 -6.35
N ALA A 239 -11.65 -16.68 -5.97
CA ALA A 239 -12.89 -16.77 -5.21
C ALA A 239 -12.79 -16.13 -3.82
N ALA A 240 -11.64 -16.22 -3.14
CA ALA A 240 -11.42 -15.54 -1.87
C ALA A 240 -11.49 -14.02 -2.01
N LEU A 241 -10.88 -13.47 -3.07
CA LEU A 241 -10.84 -12.03 -3.37
C LEU A 241 -12.20 -11.50 -3.84
N LEU A 242 -12.83 -12.17 -4.81
CA LEU A 242 -14.15 -11.79 -5.33
C LEU A 242 -15.26 -11.97 -4.27
N GLY A 243 -15.13 -12.96 -3.39
CA GLY A 243 -16.09 -13.22 -2.32
C GLY A 243 -16.00 -12.26 -1.13
N LEU A 244 -14.85 -11.60 -0.93
CA LEU A 244 -14.60 -10.71 0.20
C LEU A 244 -15.60 -9.54 0.32
N PRO A 245 -15.86 -8.74 -0.72
CA PRO A 245 -16.84 -7.66 -0.65
C PRO A 245 -18.24 -8.19 -0.31
N HIS A 246 -18.68 -9.28 -0.94
CA HIS A 246 -19.98 -9.87 -0.63
C HIS A 246 -20.07 -10.37 0.82
N TYR A 247 -18.99 -10.94 1.34
CA TYR A 247 -18.94 -11.35 2.75
C TYR A 247 -19.05 -10.16 3.71
N LEU A 248 -18.38 -9.05 3.35
CA LEU A 248 -18.40 -7.78 4.06
C LEU A 248 -19.60 -6.91 3.71
N SER A 249 -20.60 -7.41 2.96
CA SER A 249 -21.79 -6.65 2.56
C SER A 249 -21.44 -5.31 1.90
N GLU A 250 -20.47 -5.37 1.00
CA GLU A 250 -20.00 -4.30 0.12
C GLU A 250 -20.43 -4.61 -1.32
N ASP A 251 -20.57 -3.56 -2.12
CA ASP A 251 -20.91 -3.65 -3.54
C ASP A 251 -19.64 -3.46 -4.38
N PRO A 252 -19.14 -4.50 -5.07
CA PRO A 252 -17.94 -4.39 -5.88
C PRO A 252 -18.18 -3.84 -7.29
N SER A 253 -19.43 -3.60 -7.73
CA SER A 253 -19.76 -3.32 -9.15
C SER A 253 -19.06 -2.09 -9.76
N ASP A 254 -18.72 -1.09 -8.95
CA ASP A 254 -17.97 0.09 -9.39
C ASP A 254 -16.44 -0.10 -9.39
N VAL A 255 -15.95 -1.22 -8.85
CA VAL A 255 -14.52 -1.48 -8.62
C VAL A 255 -14.03 -2.73 -9.34
N ILE A 256 -14.87 -3.75 -9.50
CA ILE A 256 -14.54 -5.00 -10.19
C ILE A 256 -15.61 -5.20 -11.25
N ARG A 257 -15.22 -5.01 -12.51
CA ARG A 257 -16.09 -5.22 -13.65
C ARG A 257 -15.59 -6.38 -14.49
N MET A 258 -16.52 -7.17 -15.01
CA MET A 258 -16.24 -8.27 -15.93
C MET A 258 -16.59 -7.81 -17.34
N CYS A 259 -15.67 -7.98 -18.27
CA CYS A 259 -15.85 -7.63 -19.67
C CYS A 259 -15.82 -8.90 -20.52
N ASP A 260 -16.91 -9.16 -21.22
CA ASP A 260 -16.96 -10.20 -22.24
C ASP A 260 -16.14 -9.76 -23.46
N ALA A 261 -15.28 -10.62 -23.99
CA ALA A 261 -14.49 -10.40 -25.20
C ALA A 261 -15.36 -10.00 -26.42
N HIS A 262 -16.62 -10.43 -26.45
CA HIS A 262 -17.58 -10.14 -27.51
C HIS A 262 -18.69 -9.16 -27.08
N GLY A 263 -18.52 -8.53 -25.91
CA GLY A 263 -19.52 -7.67 -25.29
C GLY A 263 -19.42 -6.20 -25.68
N GLU A 264 -19.49 -5.34 -24.67
CA GLU A 264 -19.43 -3.88 -24.82
C GLU A 264 -18.01 -3.38 -25.14
N THR A 265 -17.90 -2.15 -25.66
CA THR A 265 -16.60 -1.53 -25.90
C THR A 265 -15.88 -1.23 -24.58
N LEU A 266 -14.55 -1.16 -24.61
CA LEU A 266 -13.76 -0.83 -23.42
C LEU A 266 -14.18 0.52 -22.80
N ASP A 267 -14.47 1.53 -23.62
CA ASP A 267 -14.94 2.83 -23.15
C ASP A 267 -16.26 2.73 -22.37
N ALA A 268 -17.19 1.89 -22.84
CA ALA A 268 -18.45 1.64 -22.14
C ALA A 268 -18.20 0.89 -20.82
N ALA A 269 -17.36 -0.15 -20.85
CA ALA A 269 -17.04 -0.96 -19.69
C ALA A 269 -16.35 -0.16 -18.57
N MET A 270 -15.49 0.81 -18.93
CA MET A 270 -14.74 1.65 -17.98
C MET A 270 -15.49 2.89 -17.50
N LYS A 271 -16.59 3.26 -18.16
CA LYS A 271 -17.33 4.49 -17.85
C LYS A 271 -17.71 4.58 -16.37
N GLY A 272 -17.35 5.68 -15.72
CA GLY A 272 -17.58 5.95 -14.31
C GLY A 272 -16.59 5.28 -13.34
N MET A 273 -15.66 4.45 -13.80
CA MET A 273 -14.68 3.79 -12.93
C MET A 273 -13.67 4.79 -12.38
N GLN A 274 -13.62 4.91 -11.06
CA GLN A 274 -12.64 5.76 -10.38
C GLN A 274 -11.31 5.05 -10.13
N VAL A 275 -11.37 3.81 -9.64
CA VAL A 275 -10.21 2.95 -9.40
C VAL A 275 -10.69 1.51 -9.25
N GLY A 276 -10.13 0.58 -10.02
CA GLY A 276 -10.64 -0.79 -10.03
C GLY A 276 -9.93 -1.74 -11.01
N LEU A 277 -10.51 -2.93 -11.14
CA LEU A 277 -10.13 -3.97 -12.09
C LEU A 277 -11.20 -4.14 -13.15
N LEU A 278 -10.76 -4.25 -14.40
CA LEU A 278 -11.55 -4.73 -15.51
C LEU A 278 -11.04 -6.13 -15.90
N ILE A 279 -11.87 -7.16 -15.72
CA ILE A 279 -11.50 -8.56 -15.95
C ILE A 279 -12.11 -9.01 -17.26
N GLY A 280 -11.27 -9.13 -18.29
CA GLY A 280 -11.61 -9.67 -19.60
C GLY A 280 -11.68 -11.19 -19.56
N TYR A 281 -12.82 -11.75 -19.96
CA TYR A 281 -13.02 -13.20 -20.03
C TYR A 281 -13.69 -13.62 -21.33
N GLU A 282 -13.47 -14.88 -21.70
CA GLU A 282 -14.15 -15.54 -22.82
C GLU A 282 -14.93 -16.76 -22.28
N GLY A 283 -16.17 -16.95 -22.72
CA GLY A 283 -16.95 -18.13 -22.36
C GLY A 283 -18.48 -17.94 -22.36
N PRO A 284 -19.25 -19.05 -22.46
CA PRO A 284 -20.70 -19.02 -22.67
C PRO A 284 -21.53 -18.67 -21.42
N GLU A 285 -20.94 -18.64 -20.22
CA GLU A 285 -21.65 -18.36 -18.97
C GLU A 285 -21.05 -17.15 -18.23
N ARG A 286 -21.93 -16.28 -17.69
CA ARG A 286 -21.55 -15.27 -16.68
C ARG A 286 -21.36 -15.96 -15.32
N ASP A 287 -20.37 -16.82 -15.23
CA ASP A 287 -19.99 -17.43 -13.96
C ASP A 287 -19.44 -16.34 -13.02
N ALA A 288 -19.75 -16.47 -11.72
CA ALA A 288 -19.31 -15.50 -10.71
C ALA A 288 -17.78 -15.50 -10.52
N VAL A 289 -17.11 -16.57 -10.94
CA VAL A 289 -15.66 -16.63 -11.14
C VAL A 289 -15.42 -16.93 -12.63
N PRO A 290 -14.75 -16.04 -13.38
CA PRO A 290 -14.66 -16.14 -14.82
C PRO A 290 -13.84 -17.37 -15.22
N GLY A 291 -14.36 -18.18 -16.16
CA GLY A 291 -13.75 -19.43 -16.62
C GLY A 291 -12.36 -19.23 -17.22
N GLU A 292 -12.28 -18.55 -18.37
CA GLU A 292 -11.02 -18.25 -19.04
C GLU A 292 -10.78 -16.74 -19.01
N VAL A 293 -9.83 -16.30 -18.17
CA VAL A 293 -9.40 -14.89 -18.11
C VAL A 293 -8.27 -14.70 -19.11
N PHE A 294 -8.50 -13.91 -20.16
CA PHE A 294 -7.46 -13.61 -21.15
C PHE A 294 -6.67 -12.34 -20.79
N ASN A 295 -7.28 -11.42 -20.03
CA ASN A 295 -6.65 -10.17 -19.64
C ASN A 295 -7.33 -9.57 -18.39
N VAL A 296 -6.55 -8.95 -17.52
CA VAL A 296 -7.03 -8.07 -16.45
C VAL A 296 -6.32 -6.74 -16.56
N ALA A 297 -7.10 -5.67 -16.53
CA ALA A 297 -6.61 -4.31 -16.55
C ALA A 297 -6.89 -3.60 -15.22
N VAL A 298 -5.94 -2.78 -14.77
CA VAL A 298 -6.15 -1.80 -13.70
C VAL A 298 -6.60 -0.51 -14.34
N VAL A 299 -7.74 0.00 -13.88
CA VAL A 299 -8.37 1.23 -14.37
C VAL A 299 -8.34 2.27 -13.26
N VAL A 300 -7.94 3.49 -13.58
CA VAL A 300 -7.99 4.66 -12.69
C VAL A 300 -8.54 5.82 -13.51
N GLU A 301 -9.52 6.55 -12.97
CA GLU A 301 -10.19 7.68 -13.66
C GLU A 301 -10.52 7.36 -15.12
N GLU A 302 -11.23 6.24 -15.34
CA GLU A 302 -11.63 5.73 -16.67
C GLU A 302 -10.47 5.44 -17.64
N THR A 303 -9.23 5.40 -17.15
CA THR A 303 -8.02 5.17 -17.95
C THR A 303 -7.37 3.84 -17.56
N ILE A 304 -7.04 3.00 -18.55
CA ILE A 304 -6.23 1.80 -18.32
C ILE A 304 -4.80 2.23 -18.00
N VAL A 305 -4.35 1.93 -16.80
CA VAL A 305 -3.00 2.26 -16.30
C VAL A 305 -2.06 1.06 -16.26
N LEU A 306 -2.60 -0.16 -16.29
CA LEU A 306 -1.86 -1.42 -16.39
C LEU A 306 -2.78 -2.45 -17.03
N HIS A 307 -2.27 -3.29 -17.92
CA HIS A 307 -3.03 -4.35 -18.58
C HIS A 307 -2.13 -5.55 -18.88
N GLU A 308 -2.65 -6.54 -19.62
CA GLU A 308 -1.96 -7.80 -19.97
C GLU A 308 -1.66 -8.70 -18.76
N MET A 309 -2.32 -8.46 -17.64
CA MET A 309 -2.27 -9.36 -16.49
C MET A 309 -3.13 -10.58 -16.78
N LYS A 310 -2.62 -11.77 -16.50
CA LYS A 310 -3.33 -13.04 -16.80
C LYS A 310 -4.05 -13.62 -15.59
N ASP A 311 -3.68 -13.21 -14.39
CA ASP A 311 -4.26 -13.73 -13.15
C ASP A 311 -4.88 -12.62 -12.29
N VAL A 312 -6.07 -12.90 -11.76
CA VAL A 312 -6.82 -11.98 -10.90
C VAL A 312 -6.06 -11.67 -9.59
N PRO A 313 -5.44 -12.65 -8.89
CA PRO A 313 -4.75 -12.38 -7.62
C PRO A 313 -3.59 -11.37 -7.74
N CYS A 314 -2.70 -11.51 -8.72
CA CYS A 314 -1.64 -10.54 -8.95
C CYS A 314 -2.21 -9.20 -9.40
N SER A 315 -3.29 -9.19 -10.18
CA SER A 315 -3.96 -7.94 -10.57
C SER A 315 -4.48 -7.14 -9.36
N PHE A 316 -5.03 -7.81 -8.35
CA PHE A 316 -5.38 -7.16 -7.08
C PHE A 316 -4.14 -6.61 -6.34
N ALA A 317 -3.03 -7.36 -6.34
CA ALA A 317 -1.78 -6.87 -5.78
C ALA A 317 -1.28 -5.63 -6.52
N MET A 318 -1.31 -5.63 -7.85
CA MET A 318 -0.93 -4.49 -8.69
C MET A 318 -1.83 -3.28 -8.48
N LEU A 319 -3.14 -3.49 -8.33
CA LEU A 319 -4.09 -2.44 -7.93
C LEU A 319 -3.72 -1.83 -6.57
N MET A 320 -3.36 -2.66 -5.58
CA MET A 320 -2.82 -2.17 -4.31
C MET A 320 -1.53 -1.35 -4.54
N GLY A 321 -0.62 -1.83 -5.37
CA GLY A 321 0.59 -1.10 -5.78
C GLY A 321 0.28 0.30 -6.32
N ILE A 322 -0.60 0.38 -7.32
CA ILE A 322 -1.02 1.63 -7.97
C ILE A 322 -1.66 2.59 -6.97
N ILE A 323 -2.55 2.11 -6.10
CA ILE A 323 -3.19 2.94 -5.08
C ILE A 323 -2.16 3.63 -4.16
N TYR A 324 -1.09 2.94 -3.78
CA TYR A 324 -0.02 3.53 -2.96
C TYR A 324 0.90 4.44 -3.77
N SER A 325 1.31 4.00 -4.96
CA SER A 325 2.18 4.75 -5.87
C SER A 325 1.58 6.10 -6.28
N MET A 326 0.27 6.14 -6.51
CA MET A 326 -0.48 7.33 -6.91
C MET A 326 -1.16 8.05 -5.73
N ASN A 327 -1.00 7.58 -4.49
CA ASN A 327 -1.64 8.17 -3.31
C ASN A 327 -3.18 8.28 -3.45
N LEU A 328 -3.82 7.31 -4.11
CA LEU A 328 -5.26 7.27 -4.32
C LEU A 328 -5.99 6.94 -3.02
N GLU A 329 -7.26 7.29 -2.90
CA GLU A 329 -8.12 6.79 -1.82
C GLU A 329 -8.58 5.36 -2.14
N TYR A 330 -8.96 4.58 -1.11
CA TYR A 330 -9.64 3.31 -1.38
C TYR A 330 -11.06 3.59 -1.88
N PRO A 331 -11.56 2.85 -2.88
CA PRO A 331 -12.92 3.04 -3.36
C PRO A 331 -13.92 2.77 -2.22
N GLN A 332 -14.82 3.73 -2.00
CA GLN A 332 -15.73 3.72 -0.84
C GLN A 332 -16.65 2.50 -0.81
N ALA A 333 -17.03 2.02 -2.00
CA ALA A 333 -17.87 0.85 -2.18
C ALA A 333 -17.24 -0.44 -1.62
N MET A 334 -15.90 -0.50 -1.55
CA MET A 334 -15.12 -1.65 -1.06
C MET A 334 -14.15 -1.29 0.07
N LYS A 335 -14.42 -0.22 0.84
CA LYS A 335 -13.46 0.32 1.82
C LYS A 335 -12.95 -0.71 2.84
N TYR A 336 -13.80 -1.63 3.31
CA TYR A 336 -13.45 -2.66 4.28
C TYR A 336 -12.71 -3.82 3.64
N SER A 337 -13.01 -4.15 2.38
CA SER A 337 -12.25 -5.13 1.60
C SER A 337 -10.81 -4.66 1.41
N PHE A 338 -10.60 -3.42 0.93
CA PHE A 338 -9.25 -2.86 0.78
C PHE A 338 -8.52 -2.69 2.12
N GLU A 339 -9.24 -2.30 3.18
CA GLU A 339 -8.69 -2.30 4.53
C GLU A 339 -8.29 -3.71 4.98
N PHE A 340 -9.09 -4.74 4.71
CA PHE A 340 -8.75 -6.12 5.03
C PHE A 340 -7.49 -6.58 4.28
N LEU A 341 -7.39 -6.29 2.98
CA LEU A 341 -6.20 -6.57 2.17
C LEU A 341 -4.96 -5.88 2.77
N GLN A 342 -5.07 -4.60 3.12
CA GLN A 342 -3.97 -3.88 3.74
C GLN A 342 -3.58 -4.42 5.12
N ARG A 343 -4.55 -4.50 6.05
CA ARG A 343 -4.30 -4.69 7.48
C ARG A 343 -4.11 -6.15 7.86
N VAL A 344 -4.73 -7.07 7.13
CA VAL A 344 -4.79 -8.50 7.47
C VAL A 344 -3.96 -9.33 6.51
N VAL A 345 -4.13 -9.12 5.20
CA VAL A 345 -3.36 -9.86 4.17
C VAL A 345 -1.92 -9.36 4.16
N MET A 346 -1.69 -8.08 3.85
CA MET A 346 -0.35 -7.49 3.71
C MET A 346 0.30 -7.10 5.05
N LYS A 347 -0.47 -7.16 6.16
CA LYS A 347 -0.02 -6.80 7.52
C LYS A 347 0.59 -5.40 7.64
N ILE A 348 0.04 -4.42 6.91
CA ILE A 348 0.46 -3.01 6.98
C ILE A 348 -0.35 -2.31 8.08
N LYS A 349 0.31 -1.85 9.15
CA LYS A 349 -0.30 -1.34 10.40
C LYS A 349 -1.47 -2.21 10.92
N PRO A 350 -1.26 -3.51 11.19
CA PRO A 350 -2.31 -4.48 11.51
C PRO A 350 -3.09 -4.18 12.79
N GLU A 351 -2.55 -3.31 13.66
CA GLU A 351 -3.17 -2.83 14.88
C GLU A 351 -4.22 -1.72 14.66
N GLN A 352 -4.29 -1.16 13.45
CA GLN A 352 -5.20 -0.06 13.09
C GLN A 352 -6.41 -0.54 12.25
N ALA A 353 -6.77 -1.81 12.33
CA ALA A 353 -7.96 -2.30 11.66
C ALA A 353 -9.24 -1.78 12.33
N SER A 354 -10.26 -1.49 11.52
CA SER A 354 -11.59 -1.12 11.99
C SER A 354 -12.25 -2.29 12.73
N ALA A 355 -13.27 -1.99 13.54
CA ALA A 355 -14.02 -3.02 14.25
C ALA A 355 -14.57 -4.12 13.31
N ARG A 356 -14.98 -3.74 12.09
CA ARG A 356 -15.50 -4.68 11.08
C ARG A 356 -14.42 -5.65 10.60
N VAL A 357 -13.25 -5.11 10.22
CA VAL A 357 -12.09 -5.91 9.77
C VAL A 357 -11.54 -6.76 10.91
N HIS A 358 -11.46 -6.21 12.12
CA HIS A 358 -11.09 -6.97 13.32
C HIS A 358 -12.05 -8.12 13.61
N GLY A 359 -13.36 -7.91 13.42
CA GLY A 359 -14.36 -8.96 13.56
C GLY A 359 -14.12 -10.14 12.62
N LEU A 360 -13.86 -9.87 11.33
CA LEU A 360 -13.51 -10.90 10.36
C LEU A 360 -12.18 -11.59 10.72
N ARG A 361 -11.13 -10.82 11.02
CA ARG A 361 -9.82 -11.37 11.45
C ARG A 361 -9.96 -12.34 12.61
N ASN A 362 -10.70 -11.95 13.66
CA ASN A 362 -10.93 -12.80 14.83
C ASN A 362 -11.76 -14.04 14.49
N LYS A 363 -12.73 -13.92 13.59
CA LYS A 363 -13.52 -15.07 13.12
C LYS A 363 -12.63 -16.07 12.38
N LEU A 364 -11.74 -15.62 11.51
CA LEU A 364 -10.80 -16.49 10.79
C LEU A 364 -9.92 -17.29 11.76
N LEU A 365 -9.44 -16.67 12.84
CA LEU A 365 -8.62 -17.34 13.85
C LEU A 365 -9.35 -18.48 14.61
N ARG A 366 -10.69 -18.51 14.59
CA ARG A 366 -11.47 -19.58 15.24
C ARG A 366 -11.54 -20.86 14.43
N TYR A 367 -11.30 -20.78 13.13
CA TYR A 367 -11.26 -21.96 12.26
C TYR A 367 -9.84 -22.55 12.29
N LYS A 368 -9.69 -23.64 13.05
CA LYS A 368 -8.52 -24.50 12.96
C LYS A 368 -8.56 -25.19 11.59
N LEU A 369 -7.45 -25.14 10.85
CA LEU A 369 -7.30 -25.85 9.58
C LEU A 369 -6.91 -27.29 9.84
#